data_AF-A0A3F2V0I9-F1
#
_entry.id   AF-A0A3F2V0I9-F1
#
_cell.length_a   1.000
_cell.length_b   1.000
_cell.length_c   1.000
_cell.angle_alpha   90.00
_cell.angle_beta   90.00
_cell.angle_gamma   90.00
#
_symmetry.space_group_name_H-M   'P 1'
#
loop_
_entity.id
_entity.type
_entity.pdbx_description
1 polymer ?
#
loop_
_entity_poly.entity_id
_entity_poly.type
_entity_poly.pdbx_seq_one_letter_code
_entity_poly.pdbx_strand_id
1 'polypeptide(L)'
;MNRAFTLLTVFLFATLFSINSQATYKHHSNKKLQQKWQEIIDSGGAYTTEELMPLFLKLRSIDPEAIMGQWRGGKFDGGLPDPINWYGKRFVNMEYVEPLLVTAPDGSIQAYTGLGTARLREVLFENRVSTSLIYDNQPIIDYFRKVTDDLIIGFGEVKGEENEDFFFYLIRE
;
A
#
# COMPACT_ATOMS: atom_id res chain seq x y z
N MET A 1 -39.10 42.46 1.91
CA MET A 1 -39.06 40.98 2.02
C MET A 1 -38.01 40.34 1.09
N ASN A 2 -36.82 40.94 0.90
CA ASN A 2 -35.82 40.48 -0.10
C ASN A 2 -34.37 40.33 0.39
N ARG A 3 -34.04 40.68 1.64
CA ARG A 3 -32.64 40.59 2.13
C ARG A 3 -32.26 39.19 2.63
N ALA A 4 -33.23 38.39 3.08
CA ALA A 4 -32.99 37.02 3.56
C ALA A 4 -32.68 36.04 2.41
N PHE A 5 -33.28 36.22 1.23
CA PHE A 5 -33.04 35.37 0.06
C PHE A 5 -31.62 35.56 -0.51
N THR A 6 -31.13 36.79 -0.57
CA THR A 6 -29.78 37.09 -1.12
C THR A 6 -28.66 36.55 -0.22
N LEU A 7 -28.78 36.64 1.11
CA LEU A 7 -27.77 36.10 2.03
C LEU A 7 -27.69 34.56 1.96
N LEU A 8 -28.83 33.88 1.88
CA LEU A 8 -28.86 32.41 1.82
C LEU A 8 -28.19 31.88 0.55
N THR A 9 -28.36 32.59 -0.58
CA THR A 9 -27.77 32.21 -1.87
C THR A 9 -26.25 32.40 -1.86
N VAL A 10 -25.74 33.53 -1.34
CA VAL A 10 -24.29 33.80 -1.25
C VAL A 10 -23.58 32.80 -0.32
N PHE A 11 -24.19 32.42 0.80
CA PHE A 11 -23.65 31.38 1.70
C PHE A 11 -23.59 29.99 1.04
N LEU A 12 -24.60 29.61 0.26
CA LEU A 12 -24.61 28.34 -0.48
C LEU A 12 -23.50 28.30 -1.55
N PHE A 13 -23.30 29.40 -2.28
CA PHE A 13 -22.24 29.48 -3.30
C PHE A 13 -20.83 29.45 -2.70
N ALA A 14 -20.59 30.13 -1.57
CA ALA A 14 -19.29 30.12 -0.90
C ALA A 14 -18.92 28.74 -0.32
N THR A 15 -19.92 27.99 0.18
CA THR A 15 -19.73 26.63 0.70
C THR A 15 -19.50 25.63 -0.43
N LEU A 16 -20.30 25.65 -1.51
CA LEU A 16 -20.09 24.81 -2.70
C LEU A 16 -18.72 25.07 -3.36
N PHE A 17 -18.30 26.33 -3.47
CA PHE A 17 -16.98 26.67 -4.01
C PHE A 17 -15.84 26.16 -3.13
N SER A 18 -15.96 26.29 -1.80
CA SER A 18 -14.96 25.79 -0.85
C SER A 18 -14.84 24.26 -0.85
N ILE A 19 -15.96 23.54 -0.97
CA ILE A 19 -15.99 22.08 -1.10
C ILE A 19 -15.33 21.63 -2.41
N ASN A 20 -15.68 22.26 -3.54
CA ASN A 20 -15.07 21.96 -4.84
C ASN A 20 -13.57 22.28 -4.86
N SER A 21 -13.16 23.37 -4.19
CA SER A 21 -11.75 23.71 -4.03
C SER A 21 -11.02 22.64 -3.22
N GLN A 22 -11.51 22.24 -2.05
CA GLN A 22 -10.87 21.17 -1.27
C GLN A 22 -10.82 19.82 -1.99
N ALA A 23 -11.86 19.47 -2.74
CA ALA A 23 -11.90 18.24 -3.53
C ALA A 23 -10.85 18.27 -4.67
N THR A 24 -10.73 19.40 -5.38
CA THR A 24 -9.72 19.56 -6.44
C THR A 24 -8.29 19.58 -5.87
N TYR A 25 -8.07 20.25 -4.74
CA TYR A 25 -6.78 20.23 -4.03
C TYR A 25 -6.38 18.81 -3.59
N LYS A 26 -7.29 18.06 -2.94
CA LYS A 26 -7.04 16.67 -2.52
C LYS A 26 -6.80 15.75 -3.71
N HIS A 27 -7.55 15.92 -4.79
CA HIS A 27 -7.36 15.14 -6.01
C HIS A 27 -5.98 15.39 -6.63
N HIS A 28 -5.56 16.65 -6.74
CA HIS A 28 -4.25 17.03 -7.27
C HIS A 28 -3.10 16.57 -6.37
N SER A 29 -3.24 16.68 -5.05
CA SER A 29 -2.22 16.19 -4.11
C SER A 29 -2.06 14.67 -4.18
N ASN A 30 -3.16 13.93 -4.33
CA ASN A 30 -3.11 12.47 -4.51
C ASN A 30 -2.41 12.10 -5.81
N LYS A 31 -2.70 12.79 -6.93
CA LYS A 31 -2.04 12.53 -8.21
C LYS A 31 -0.54 12.78 -8.14
N LYS A 32 -0.09 13.85 -7.46
CA LYS A 32 1.33 14.12 -7.23
C LYS A 32 1.99 13.03 -6.38
N LEU A 33 1.32 12.56 -5.33
CA LEU A 33 1.84 11.49 -4.48
C LEU A 33 1.95 10.16 -5.24
N GLN A 34 0.96 9.83 -6.07
CA GLN A 34 0.98 8.66 -6.96
C GLN A 34 2.16 8.72 -7.93
N GLN A 35 2.33 9.86 -8.61
CA GLN A 35 3.47 10.08 -9.50
C GLN A 35 4.80 9.92 -8.77
N LYS A 36 4.91 10.46 -7.54
CA LYS A 36 6.14 10.34 -6.76
C LYS A 36 6.50 8.88 -6.43
N TRP A 37 5.50 8.06 -6.08
CA TRP A 37 5.73 6.63 -5.85
C TRP A 37 6.15 5.90 -7.13
N GLN A 38 5.54 6.24 -8.27
CA GLN A 38 5.94 5.69 -9.56
C GLN A 38 7.40 6.03 -9.89
N GLU A 39 7.81 7.30 -9.70
CA GLU A 39 9.20 7.73 -9.92
C GLU A 39 10.20 6.99 -9.02
N ILE A 40 9.84 6.73 -7.76
CA ILE A 40 10.66 5.95 -6.81
C ILE A 40 10.81 4.51 -7.31
N ILE A 41 9.71 3.87 -7.71
CA ILE A 41 9.73 2.48 -8.22
C ILE A 41 10.54 2.40 -9.52
N ASP A 42 10.29 3.30 -10.47
CA ASP A 42 10.94 3.32 -11.79
C ASP A 42 12.44 3.58 -11.71
N SER A 43 12.90 4.26 -10.65
CA SER A 43 14.33 4.50 -10.42
C SER A 43 15.11 3.20 -10.17
N GLY A 44 14.45 2.15 -9.68
CA GLY A 44 15.10 0.93 -9.21
C GLY A 44 16.09 1.13 -8.06
N GLY A 45 16.07 2.31 -7.40
CA GLY A 45 17.03 2.68 -6.36
C GLY A 45 16.80 1.97 -5.03
N ALA A 46 17.83 1.99 -4.19
CA ALA A 46 17.72 1.63 -2.78
C ALA A 46 17.19 2.81 -1.97
N TYR A 47 16.25 2.56 -1.05
CA TYR A 47 15.66 3.57 -0.17
C TYR A 47 15.51 3.03 1.24
N THR A 48 15.75 3.87 2.25
CA THR A 48 15.58 3.47 3.65
C THR A 48 14.12 3.60 4.10
N THR A 49 13.80 2.96 5.23
CA THR A 49 12.48 3.09 5.87
C THR A 49 12.20 4.54 6.27
N GLU A 50 13.20 5.28 6.74
CA GLU A 50 13.07 6.70 7.10
C GLU A 50 12.74 7.58 5.90
N GLU A 51 13.28 7.28 4.72
CA GLU A 51 12.99 8.02 3.49
C GLU A 51 11.55 7.78 2.99
N LEU A 52 11.07 6.54 3.10
CA LEU A 52 9.78 6.13 2.54
C LEU A 52 8.59 6.33 3.49
N MET A 53 8.80 6.19 4.80
CA MET A 53 7.73 6.27 5.81
C MET A 53 6.90 7.58 5.72
N PRO A 54 7.50 8.78 5.58
CA PRO A 54 6.72 10.02 5.46
C PRO A 54 5.81 10.08 4.23
N LEU A 55 6.14 9.35 3.15
CA LEU A 55 5.31 9.24 1.96
C LEU A 55 4.22 8.19 2.15
N PHE A 56 4.57 7.07 2.79
CA PHE A 56 3.65 5.95 3.06
C PHE A 56 2.49 6.38 3.96
N LEU A 57 2.76 7.15 5.02
CA LEU A 57 1.73 7.62 5.96
C LEU A 57 0.70 8.58 5.32
N LYS A 58 1.00 9.16 4.15
CA LYS A 58 0.06 10.00 3.40
C LYS A 58 -0.93 9.20 2.56
N LEU A 59 -0.63 7.94 2.27
CA LEU A 59 -1.50 7.07 1.48
C LEU A 59 -2.69 6.57 2.32
N ARG A 60 -3.79 6.24 1.63
CA ARG A 60 -4.93 5.56 2.26
C ARG A 60 -4.68 4.06 2.35
N SER A 61 -5.36 3.37 3.27
CA SER A 61 -5.38 1.90 3.21
C SER A 61 -6.12 1.40 1.97
N ILE A 62 -5.73 0.22 1.49
CA ILE A 62 -6.50 -0.54 0.51
C ILE A 62 -7.65 -1.27 1.21
N ASP A 63 -8.81 -1.33 0.56
CA ASP A 63 -9.96 -2.06 1.07
C ASP A 63 -9.69 -3.58 1.05
N PRO A 64 -10.10 -4.37 2.06
CA PRO A 64 -9.80 -5.80 2.13
C PRO A 64 -10.28 -6.62 0.92
N GLU A 65 -11.39 -6.23 0.30
CA GLU A 65 -11.87 -6.91 -0.91
C GLU A 65 -11.01 -6.58 -2.13
N ALA A 66 -10.47 -5.35 -2.19
CA ALA A 66 -9.70 -4.88 -3.32
C ALA A 66 -8.28 -5.47 -3.37
N ILE A 67 -7.74 -5.99 -2.26
CA ILE A 67 -6.39 -6.59 -2.25
C ILE A 67 -6.35 -8.00 -2.84
N MET A 68 -7.51 -8.66 -3.00
CA MET A 68 -7.59 -10.04 -3.48
C MET A 68 -6.92 -10.23 -4.85
N GLY A 69 -6.35 -11.43 -5.07
CA GLY A 69 -5.66 -11.81 -6.31
C GLY A 69 -4.15 -11.98 -6.17
N GLN A 70 -3.49 -12.16 -7.31
CA GLN A 70 -2.04 -12.30 -7.42
C GLN A 70 -1.39 -10.96 -7.73
N TRP A 71 -0.26 -10.70 -7.09
CA TRP A 71 0.50 -9.47 -7.25
C TRP A 71 1.97 -9.77 -7.42
N ARG A 72 2.61 -9.14 -8.41
CA ARG A 72 4.05 -9.16 -8.58
C ARG A 72 4.70 -8.17 -7.62
N GLY A 73 5.69 -8.64 -6.88
CA GLY A 73 6.42 -7.85 -5.89
C GLY A 73 7.70 -7.23 -6.43
N GLY A 74 8.12 -6.17 -5.75
CA GLY A 74 9.47 -5.63 -5.85
C GLY A 74 9.88 -4.93 -4.57
N LYS A 75 11.19 -4.70 -4.44
CA LYS A 75 11.84 -4.16 -3.24
C LYS A 75 12.46 -2.80 -3.54
N PHE A 76 12.76 -2.06 -2.48
CA PHE A 76 13.50 -0.80 -2.54
C PHE A 76 14.96 -0.99 -2.09
N ASP A 77 15.62 -2.04 -2.59
CA ASP A 77 16.97 -2.46 -2.18
C ASP A 77 18.05 -2.22 -3.26
N GLY A 78 17.70 -1.56 -4.37
CA GLY A 78 18.61 -1.35 -5.50
C GLY A 78 18.61 -2.47 -6.54
N GLY A 79 17.64 -3.40 -6.48
CA GLY A 79 17.51 -4.50 -7.44
C GLY A 79 18.47 -5.65 -7.16
N LEU A 80 18.78 -5.88 -5.88
CA LEU A 80 19.62 -6.99 -5.48
C LEU A 80 18.93 -8.33 -5.79
N PRO A 81 19.69 -9.38 -6.18
CA PRO A 81 19.10 -10.70 -6.36
C PRO A 81 18.41 -11.20 -5.09
N ASP A 82 17.19 -11.68 -5.24
CA ASP A 82 16.44 -12.26 -4.13
C ASP A 82 16.89 -13.71 -3.88
N PRO A 83 17.21 -14.10 -2.64
CA PRO A 83 17.75 -15.42 -2.33
C PRO A 83 16.80 -16.59 -2.63
N ILE A 84 15.50 -16.33 -2.72
CA ILE A 84 14.48 -17.35 -3.02
C ILE A 84 13.80 -17.11 -4.38
N ASN A 85 14.31 -16.18 -5.20
CA ASN A 85 13.65 -15.71 -6.43
C ASN A 85 12.21 -15.26 -6.16
N TRP A 86 12.00 -14.49 -5.08
CA TRP A 86 10.70 -13.96 -4.71
C TRP A 86 10.06 -13.23 -5.89
N TYR A 87 8.86 -13.68 -6.24
CA TYR A 87 8.06 -13.14 -7.31
C TYR A 87 6.98 -12.18 -6.79
N GLY A 88 6.36 -12.49 -5.64
CA GLY A 88 5.25 -11.68 -5.13
C GLY A 88 4.36 -12.38 -4.11
N LYS A 89 3.07 -12.02 -4.10
CA LYS A 89 2.08 -12.52 -3.11
C LYS A 89 0.77 -12.91 -3.81
N ARG A 90 0.03 -13.85 -3.24
CA ARG A 90 -1.35 -14.18 -3.65
C ARG A 90 -2.30 -14.16 -2.46
N PHE A 91 -3.29 -13.28 -2.53
CA PHE A 91 -4.33 -13.10 -1.54
C PHE A 91 -5.57 -13.87 -2.00
N VAL A 92 -5.78 -15.07 -1.44
CA VAL A 92 -6.89 -15.95 -1.83
C VAL A 92 -8.18 -15.54 -1.12
N ASN A 93 -8.10 -15.32 0.19
CA ASN A 93 -9.17 -14.78 1.01
C ASN A 93 -8.59 -14.22 2.33
N MET A 94 -9.46 -13.78 3.23
CA MET A 94 -9.06 -13.18 4.51
C MET A 94 -8.32 -14.14 5.46
N GLU A 95 -8.52 -15.45 5.33
CA GLU A 95 -7.91 -16.47 6.19
C GLU A 95 -6.76 -17.24 5.52
N TYR A 96 -6.53 -17.04 4.22
CA TYR A 96 -5.49 -17.74 3.48
C TYR A 96 -4.81 -16.82 2.46
N VAL A 97 -3.54 -16.53 2.73
CA VAL A 97 -2.63 -15.78 1.88
C VAL A 97 -1.36 -16.58 1.69
N GLU A 98 -0.85 -16.57 0.47
CA GLU A 98 0.46 -17.10 0.11
C GLU A 98 1.42 -15.90 -0.01
N PRO A 99 2.16 -15.57 1.07
CA PRO A 99 2.94 -14.34 1.13
C PRO A 99 4.23 -14.39 0.31
N LEU A 100 4.65 -15.59 -0.12
CA LEU A 100 5.89 -15.84 -0.82
C LEU A 100 5.60 -16.69 -2.05
N LEU A 101 5.24 -16.04 -3.14
CA LEU A 101 5.33 -16.65 -4.46
C LEU A 101 6.77 -16.56 -4.94
N VAL A 102 7.27 -17.62 -5.59
CA VAL A 102 8.62 -17.70 -6.14
C VAL A 102 8.58 -18.14 -7.59
N THR A 103 9.58 -17.72 -8.37
CA THR A 103 9.78 -18.21 -9.74
C THR A 103 10.60 -19.49 -9.71
N ALA A 104 10.01 -20.60 -10.15
CA ALA A 104 10.67 -21.90 -10.25
C ALA A 104 11.63 -21.94 -11.47
N PRO A 105 12.56 -22.93 -11.54
CA PRO A 105 13.52 -23.03 -12.65
C PRO A 105 12.89 -23.18 -14.04
N ASP A 106 11.66 -23.69 -14.13
CA ASP A 106 10.89 -23.81 -15.37
C ASP A 106 10.11 -22.52 -15.74
N GLY A 107 10.25 -21.46 -14.93
CA GLY A 107 9.55 -20.18 -15.10
C GLY A 107 8.14 -20.15 -14.50
N SER A 108 7.66 -21.25 -13.91
CA SER A 108 6.35 -21.26 -13.25
C SER A 108 6.36 -20.50 -11.91
N ILE A 109 5.22 -19.91 -11.55
CA ILE A 109 5.04 -19.23 -10.26
C ILE A 109 4.42 -20.22 -9.25
N GLN A 110 5.12 -20.43 -8.13
CA GLN A 110 4.73 -21.40 -7.10
C GLN A 110 4.73 -20.76 -5.71
N ALA A 111 3.86 -21.25 -4.83
CA ALA A 111 3.87 -20.81 -3.44
C ALA A 111 5.00 -21.51 -2.66
N TYR A 112 5.85 -20.72 -2.02
CA TYR A 112 6.88 -21.20 -1.10
C TYR A 112 6.34 -21.19 0.33
N THR A 113 6.12 -22.39 0.89
CA THR A 113 5.49 -22.55 2.22
C THR A 113 6.49 -22.76 3.36
N GLY A 114 7.80 -22.73 3.08
CA GLY A 114 8.85 -23.01 4.07
C GLY A 114 8.86 -22.05 5.26
N LEU A 115 8.32 -20.83 5.09
CA LEU A 115 8.19 -19.82 6.15
C LEU A 115 6.75 -19.69 6.68
N GLY A 116 5.85 -20.59 6.27
CA GLY A 116 4.43 -20.56 6.62
C GLY A 116 3.57 -19.72 5.67
N THR A 117 2.27 -19.71 5.94
CA THR A 117 1.26 -18.89 5.26
C THR A 117 0.95 -17.63 6.06
N ALA A 118 -0.07 -16.89 5.64
CA ALA A 118 -0.52 -15.71 6.34
C ALA A 118 -2.04 -15.53 6.22
N ARG A 119 -2.55 -14.55 6.98
CA ARG A 119 -3.96 -14.12 6.96
C ARG A 119 -4.07 -12.60 6.98
N LEU A 120 -5.21 -12.08 6.53
CA LEU A 120 -5.48 -10.64 6.53
C LEU A 120 -6.29 -10.24 7.77
N ARG A 121 -5.95 -9.11 8.37
CA ARG A 121 -6.74 -8.46 9.42
C ARG A 121 -6.74 -6.95 9.22
N GLU A 122 -7.75 -6.29 9.76
CA GLU A 122 -7.74 -4.85 9.93
C GLU A 122 -6.97 -4.50 11.21
N VAL A 123 -5.84 -3.81 11.07
CA VAL A 123 -4.94 -3.46 12.18
C VAL A 123 -4.75 -1.95 12.26
N LEU A 124 -4.82 -1.38 13.46
CA LEU A 124 -4.55 0.04 13.67
C LEU A 124 -3.04 0.30 13.59
N PHE A 125 -2.62 1.14 12.63
CA PHE A 125 -1.23 1.57 12.47
C PHE A 125 -1.18 3.06 12.16
N GLU A 126 -0.40 3.81 12.95
CA GLU A 126 -0.21 5.26 12.79
C GLU A 126 -1.55 6.02 12.65
N ASN A 127 -2.46 5.78 13.61
CA ASN A 127 -3.80 6.37 13.69
C ASN A 127 -4.75 6.02 12.52
N ARG A 128 -4.46 4.97 11.75
CA ARG A 128 -5.31 4.52 10.65
C ARG A 128 -5.42 3.00 10.62
N VAL A 129 -6.65 2.50 10.57
CA VAL A 129 -6.91 1.08 10.30
C VAL A 129 -6.39 0.73 8.91
N SER A 130 -5.59 -0.33 8.84
CA SER A 130 -5.01 -0.85 7.61
C SER A 130 -5.46 -2.27 7.36
N THR A 131 -5.77 -2.61 6.11
CA THR A 131 -5.66 -4.00 5.66
C THR A 131 -4.20 -4.40 5.83
N SER A 132 -3.97 -5.44 6.61
CA SER A 132 -2.64 -5.92 6.97
C SER A 132 -2.55 -7.44 6.87
N LEU A 133 -1.40 -7.93 6.41
CA LEU A 133 -1.08 -9.35 6.38
C LEU A 133 -0.28 -9.70 7.63
N ILE A 134 -0.75 -10.71 8.36
CA ILE A 134 -0.10 -11.24 9.55
C ILE A 134 0.39 -12.65 9.19
N TYR A 135 1.70 -12.87 9.28
CA TYR A 135 2.29 -14.18 9.02
C TYR A 135 1.96 -15.15 10.14
N ASP A 136 1.66 -16.40 9.79
CA ASP A 136 1.28 -17.41 10.78
C ASP A 136 2.48 -17.84 11.64
N ASN A 137 3.66 -17.92 11.02
CA ASN A 137 4.87 -18.48 11.63
C ASN A 137 6.03 -17.47 11.73
N GLN A 138 5.86 -16.24 11.26
CA GLN A 138 6.89 -15.20 11.33
C GLN A 138 6.38 -14.03 12.18
N PRO A 139 7.24 -13.36 12.97
CA PRO A 139 6.87 -12.22 13.79
C PRO A 139 6.77 -10.93 12.94
N ILE A 140 6.03 -11.00 11.82
CA ILE A 140 5.98 -9.94 10.80
C ILE A 140 4.52 -9.52 10.55
N ILE A 141 4.30 -8.22 10.43
CA ILE A 141 3.04 -7.65 9.95
C ILE A 141 3.31 -6.74 8.76
N ASP A 142 2.69 -7.03 7.61
CA ASP A 142 2.74 -6.14 6.45
C ASP A 142 1.51 -5.21 6.48
N TYR A 143 1.70 -3.90 6.54
CA TYR A 143 0.63 -2.90 6.42
C TYR A 143 0.52 -2.38 4.99
N PHE A 144 -0.68 -2.44 4.40
CA PHE A 144 -0.87 -2.03 2.99
C PHE A 144 -1.49 -0.65 2.82
N ARG A 145 -0.90 0.12 1.91
CA ARG A 145 -1.42 1.41 1.47
C ARG A 145 -1.56 1.46 -0.05
N LYS A 146 -2.65 2.07 -0.49
CA LYS A 146 -3.04 2.13 -1.90
C LYS A 146 -2.41 3.34 -2.59
N VAL A 147 -1.69 3.09 -3.68
CA VAL A 147 -1.23 4.14 -4.61
C VAL A 147 -2.26 4.29 -5.73
N THR A 148 -2.52 3.22 -6.49
CA THR A 148 -3.55 3.14 -7.53
C THR A 148 -4.39 1.87 -7.32
N ASP A 149 -5.32 1.55 -8.22
CA ASP A 149 -6.11 0.30 -8.14
C ASP A 149 -5.23 -0.96 -8.33
N ASP A 150 -4.07 -0.80 -8.96
CA ASP A 150 -3.15 -1.85 -9.38
C ASP A 150 -1.74 -1.70 -8.80
N LEU A 151 -1.53 -0.74 -7.90
CA LEU A 151 -0.25 -0.51 -7.20
C LEU A 151 -0.50 -0.22 -5.73
N ILE A 152 0.11 -1.03 -4.88
CA ILE A 152 0.13 -0.84 -3.42
C ILE A 152 1.55 -0.89 -2.87
N ILE A 153 1.74 -0.17 -1.77
CA ILE A 153 2.97 -0.21 -0.97
C ILE A 153 2.70 -1.02 0.29
N GLY A 154 3.62 -1.91 0.63
CA GLY A 154 3.65 -2.65 1.88
C GLY A 154 4.78 -2.14 2.78
N PHE A 155 4.48 -1.96 4.06
CA PHE A 155 5.46 -1.77 5.12
C PHE A 155 5.46 -3.02 6.00
N GLY A 156 6.55 -3.79 6.00
CA GLY A 156 6.74 -4.94 6.86
C GLY A 156 7.39 -4.53 8.17
N GLU A 157 6.65 -4.64 9.27
CA GLU A 157 7.17 -4.46 10.64
C GLU A 157 7.61 -5.82 11.20
N VAL A 158 8.85 -5.91 11.66
CA VAL A 158 9.44 -7.14 12.20
C VAL A 158 9.63 -7.01 13.71
N LYS A 159 8.93 -7.84 14.49
CA LYS A 159 9.07 -7.83 15.94
C LYS A 159 10.33 -8.60 16.37
N GLY A 160 11.16 -7.93 17.16
CA GLY A 160 12.26 -8.54 17.91
C GLY A 160 13.63 -8.40 17.26
N GLU A 161 13.68 -7.82 16.07
CA GLU A 161 14.93 -7.55 15.34
C GLU A 161 15.03 -6.05 15.07
N GLU A 162 16.03 -5.38 15.67
CA GLU A 162 16.21 -3.94 15.49
C GLU A 162 16.66 -3.63 14.06
N ASN A 163 15.99 -2.68 13.40
CA ASN A 163 16.30 -2.20 12.04
C ASN A 163 16.05 -3.21 10.91
N GLU A 164 15.17 -4.20 11.10
CA GLU A 164 14.77 -5.14 10.03
C GLU A 164 13.47 -4.77 9.33
N ASP A 165 12.80 -3.69 9.75
CA ASP A 165 11.62 -3.19 9.05
C ASP A 165 11.94 -2.86 7.58
N PHE A 166 11.00 -3.15 6.69
CA PHE A 166 11.25 -3.01 5.25
C PHE A 166 10.04 -2.50 4.50
N PHE A 167 10.31 -1.84 3.37
CA PHE A 167 9.29 -1.49 2.39
C PHE A 167 9.39 -2.38 1.16
N PHE A 168 8.23 -2.63 0.56
CA PHE A 168 8.10 -3.30 -0.72
C PHE A 168 6.90 -2.72 -1.47
N TYR A 169 6.81 -3.02 -2.76
CA TYR A 169 5.65 -2.66 -3.58
C TYR A 169 5.08 -3.91 -4.24
N LEU A 170 3.78 -3.86 -4.53
CA LEU A 170 3.06 -4.90 -5.23
C LEU A 170 2.31 -4.27 -6.41
N ILE A 171 2.50 -4.83 -7.60
CA ILE A 171 1.81 -4.46 -8.83
C ILE A 171 0.87 -5.60 -9.22
N ARG A 172 -0.39 -5.26 -9.50
CA ARG A 172 -1.41 -6.25 -9.88
C ARG A 172 -1.09 -6.81 -11.27
N GLU A 173 -1.34 -8.10 -11.44
CA GLU A 173 -1.39 -8.76 -12.77
C GLU A 173 -2.79 -8.77 -13.37
#